data_AF-A0A4S4G5C7-F1
#
_entry.id   AF-A0A4S4G5C7-F1
#
_cell.length_a   1.000
_cell.length_b   1.000
_cell.length_c   1.000
_cell.angle_alpha   90.00
_cell.angle_beta   90.00
_cell.angle_gamma   90.00
#
_symmetry.space_group_name_H-M   'P 1'
#
loop_
_entity.id
_entity.type
_entity.pdbx_description
1 polymer ?
#
loop_
_entity_poly.entity_id
_entity_poly.type
_entity_poly.pdbx_seq_one_letter_code
_entity_poly.pdbx_strand_id
1 'polypeptide(L)'
;MQQLSLSAPTGQRPTRIALGIAGIVALALVLGWFLLQLEPAAPRKAAPLETPSAVNSLHDAVHFDTSYEVVPVAAGEPLNVKGFAHGHAFTYSDDEWAEVACQLSKERVREITEAPDWRFELDDIDILPGAVHIVSEEAFEEWYPGYDDATAYDPSYAVEDVRIVLVDVSIANHGDTAADARYLYLTSAKFKAPAQGGPAIAYPADAALQAIYGVPDDKAPFKTLPEGWDAIEPGESRTLTLPFIVYRNELVGRDAIDRLSAADFELLTYRCDPLTVYTMPLR
;
A
#
# COMPACT_ATOMS: atom_id res chain seq x y z
N MET A 1 35.65 -32.58 -94.45
CA MET A 1 34.23 -32.27 -94.16
C MET A 1 33.68 -33.36 -93.26
N GLN A 2 33.46 -33.06 -91.97
CA GLN A 2 32.33 -33.45 -91.10
C GLN A 2 32.71 -33.21 -89.64
N GLN A 3 31.81 -32.53 -88.93
CA GLN A 3 31.94 -31.97 -87.58
C GLN A 3 32.02 -33.05 -86.48
N LEU A 4 32.82 -32.80 -85.44
CA LEU A 4 32.64 -33.40 -84.12
C LEU A 4 32.34 -32.29 -83.12
N SER A 5 31.08 -32.32 -82.66
CA SER A 5 30.47 -31.48 -81.65
C SER A 5 31.16 -31.63 -80.30
N LEU A 6 31.41 -30.51 -79.62
CA LEU A 6 31.77 -30.48 -78.20
C LEU A 6 30.52 -30.78 -77.37
N SER A 7 30.46 -31.97 -76.78
CA SER A 7 29.46 -32.33 -75.78
C SER A 7 29.62 -31.46 -74.52
N ALA A 8 28.58 -30.71 -74.15
CA ALA A 8 28.48 -30.04 -72.87
C ALA A 8 28.13 -31.03 -71.74
N PRO A 9 28.73 -30.95 -70.54
CA PRO A 9 28.18 -31.61 -69.37
C PRO A 9 27.13 -30.70 -68.70
N THR A 10 25.87 -30.91 -69.06
CA THR A 10 24.69 -30.38 -68.36
C THR A 10 24.16 -31.44 -67.39
N GLY A 11 24.10 -31.13 -66.08
CA GLY A 11 23.37 -32.01 -65.15
C GLY A 11 23.64 -31.94 -63.64
N GLN A 12 24.26 -30.89 -63.07
CA GLN A 12 24.51 -30.88 -61.60
C GLN A 12 24.15 -29.58 -60.84
N ARG A 13 23.67 -28.53 -61.50
CA ARG A 13 23.29 -27.27 -60.83
C ARG A 13 21.98 -27.34 -60.01
N PRO A 14 20.86 -27.89 -60.51
CA PRO A 14 19.59 -27.85 -59.76
C PRO A 14 19.62 -28.74 -58.50
N THR A 15 20.33 -29.86 -58.55
CA THR A 15 20.43 -30.81 -57.43
C THR A 15 21.19 -30.24 -56.23
N ARG A 16 22.24 -29.43 -56.46
CA ARG A 16 23.00 -28.77 -55.40
C ARG A 16 22.21 -27.63 -54.74
N ILE A 17 21.42 -26.90 -55.52
CA ILE A 17 20.53 -25.85 -55.01
C ILE A 17 19.41 -26.46 -54.15
N ALA A 18 18.81 -27.56 -54.60
CA ALA A 18 17.78 -28.27 -53.85
C ALA A 18 18.31 -28.81 -52.49
N LEU A 19 19.54 -29.34 -52.47
CA LEU A 19 20.20 -29.78 -51.24
C LEU A 19 20.50 -28.62 -50.28
N GLY A 20 20.90 -27.46 -50.82
CA GLY A 20 21.11 -26.25 -50.01
C GLY A 20 19.82 -25.74 -49.36
N ILE A 21 18.71 -25.71 -50.11
CA ILE A 21 17.39 -25.30 -49.59
C ILE A 21 16.91 -26.29 -48.53
N ALA A 22 17.04 -27.60 -48.77
CA ALA A 22 16.66 -28.61 -47.79
C ALA A 22 17.47 -28.48 -46.48
N GLY A 23 18.76 -28.16 -46.56
CA GLY A 23 19.60 -27.90 -45.40
C GLY A 23 19.15 -26.68 -44.58
N ILE A 24 18.79 -25.58 -45.26
CA ILE A 24 18.31 -24.37 -44.59
C ILE A 24 16.94 -24.61 -43.92
N VAL A 25 16.04 -25.33 -44.60
CA VAL A 25 14.72 -25.68 -44.03
C VAL A 25 14.88 -26.60 -42.83
N ALA A 26 15.76 -27.60 -42.90
CA ALA A 26 16.05 -28.47 -41.77
C ALA A 26 16.65 -27.69 -40.58
N LEU A 27 17.58 -26.77 -40.85
CA LEU A 27 18.16 -25.92 -39.81
C LEU A 27 17.11 -25.01 -39.16
N ALA A 28 16.22 -24.41 -39.96
CA ALA A 28 15.14 -23.56 -39.47
C ALA A 28 14.12 -24.35 -38.63
N LEU A 29 13.80 -25.59 -39.01
CA LEU A 29 12.93 -26.47 -38.23
C LEU A 29 13.58 -26.89 -36.90
N VAL A 30 14.88 -27.17 -36.90
CA VAL A 30 15.62 -27.48 -35.66
C VAL A 30 15.70 -26.26 -34.75
N LEU A 31 16.02 -25.08 -35.29
CA LEU A 31 16.02 -23.82 -34.53
C LEU A 31 14.62 -23.49 -33.99
N GLY A 32 13.58 -23.64 -34.81
CA GLY A 32 12.19 -23.46 -34.38
C GLY A 32 11.79 -24.43 -33.27
N TRP A 33 12.21 -25.70 -33.35
CA TRP A 33 12.01 -26.69 -32.29
C TRP A 33 12.75 -26.31 -30.99
N PHE A 34 14.01 -25.86 -31.08
CA PHE A 34 14.75 -25.38 -29.91
C PHE A 34 14.11 -24.13 -29.28
N LEU A 35 13.57 -23.21 -30.08
CA LEU A 35 12.86 -22.04 -29.60
C LEU A 35 11.52 -22.40 -28.93
N LEU A 36 10.85 -23.46 -29.37
CA LEU A 36 9.64 -24.00 -28.73
C LEU A 36 9.92 -24.76 -27.43
N GLN A 37 11.15 -25.22 -27.22
CA GLN A 37 11.61 -25.90 -26.00
C GLN A 37 12.18 -24.93 -24.96
N LEU A 38 12.46 -23.67 -25.35
CA LEU A 38 12.75 -22.60 -24.42
C LEU A 38 11.43 -22.20 -23.77
N GLU A 39 11.07 -22.88 -22.68
CA GLU A 39 10.15 -22.30 -21.71
C GLU A 39 10.69 -20.91 -21.38
N PRO A 40 9.90 -19.83 -21.54
CA PRO A 40 10.31 -18.53 -21.04
C PRO A 40 10.63 -18.74 -19.57
N ALA A 41 11.90 -18.59 -19.20
CA ALA A 41 12.27 -18.67 -17.79
C ALA A 41 11.33 -17.71 -17.08
N ALA A 42 10.53 -18.23 -16.15
CA ALA A 42 9.64 -17.42 -15.35
C ALA A 42 10.46 -16.21 -14.88
N PRO A 43 9.97 -14.97 -15.09
CA PRO A 43 10.74 -13.78 -14.72
C PRO A 43 11.22 -14.00 -13.29
N ARG A 44 12.55 -14.06 -13.11
CA ARG A 44 13.10 -14.26 -11.77
C ARG A 44 12.63 -13.07 -10.97
N LYS A 45 11.71 -13.28 -10.02
CA LYS A 45 11.41 -12.28 -8.99
C LYS A 45 12.79 -11.86 -8.45
N ALA A 46 13.05 -10.55 -8.43
CA ALA A 46 14.28 -10.03 -7.88
C ALA A 46 14.46 -10.60 -6.47
N ALA A 47 15.72 -10.77 -6.03
CA ALA A 47 15.95 -11.17 -4.65
C ALA A 47 15.20 -10.18 -3.72
N PRO A 48 14.50 -10.66 -2.69
CA PRO A 48 13.75 -9.79 -1.82
C PRO A 48 14.65 -8.72 -1.21
N LEU A 49 14.11 -7.51 -1.09
CA LEU A 49 14.80 -6.41 -0.43
C LEU A 49 14.80 -6.63 1.09
N GLU A 50 15.69 -5.92 1.79
CA GLU A 50 15.59 -5.81 3.24
C GLU A 50 14.41 -4.93 3.61
N THR A 51 13.63 -5.34 4.61
CA THR A 51 12.49 -4.56 5.09
C THR A 51 12.89 -3.22 5.72
N PRO A 52 12.00 -2.21 5.70
CA PRO A 52 12.23 -0.90 6.32
C PRO A 52 12.66 -1.00 7.78
N SER A 53 13.56 -0.11 8.20
CA SER A 53 14.21 -0.21 9.52
C SER A 53 13.53 0.56 10.65
N ALA A 54 12.54 1.38 10.33
CA ALA A 54 11.76 2.19 11.27
C ALA A 54 10.37 2.45 10.67
N VAL A 55 9.37 2.51 11.56
CA VAL A 55 8.00 2.90 11.21
C VAL A 55 7.93 4.43 11.11
N ASN A 56 6.91 4.95 10.42
CA ASN A 56 6.60 6.37 10.38
C ASN A 56 6.32 6.93 11.78
N SER A 57 6.55 8.22 11.96
CA SER A 57 6.19 8.94 13.17
C SER A 57 4.82 9.59 13.03
N LEU A 58 4.08 9.70 14.14
CA LEU A 58 2.95 10.63 14.20
C LEU A 58 3.39 12.07 13.93
N HIS A 59 4.65 12.41 14.19
CA HIS A 59 5.24 13.70 13.83
C HIS A 59 5.21 13.96 12.32
N ASP A 60 5.27 12.91 11.49
CA ASP A 60 5.13 13.05 10.03
C ASP A 60 3.68 13.38 9.62
N ALA A 61 2.69 12.96 10.43
CA ALA A 61 1.27 13.22 10.18
C ALA A 61 0.81 14.56 10.77
N VAL A 62 1.44 15.02 11.85
CA VAL A 62 1.13 16.27 12.55
C VAL A 62 2.42 16.82 13.14
N HIS A 63 2.74 18.07 12.85
CA HIS A 63 3.83 18.77 13.51
C HIS A 63 3.46 19.09 14.96
N PHE A 64 4.34 18.76 15.91
CA PHE A 64 4.18 19.13 17.31
C PHE A 64 5.50 19.26 18.08
N ASP A 65 5.51 20.19 19.04
CA ASP A 65 6.64 20.48 19.92
C ASP A 65 6.78 19.47 21.06
N THR A 66 7.05 18.19 20.80
CA THR A 66 7.33 17.10 21.77
C THR A 66 6.35 16.86 22.94
N SER A 67 5.42 17.77 23.25
CA SER A 67 4.45 17.67 24.32
C SER A 67 3.09 17.30 23.74
N TYR A 68 2.64 16.10 24.07
CA TYR A 68 1.31 15.62 23.78
C TYR A 68 0.81 14.81 24.97
N GLU A 69 -0.50 14.76 25.15
CA GLU A 69 -1.14 13.86 26.11
C GLU A 69 -1.49 12.54 25.42
N VAL A 70 -1.36 11.43 26.14
CA VAL A 70 -1.88 10.12 25.70
C VAL A 70 -3.05 9.74 26.58
N VAL A 71 -4.22 9.56 25.96
CA VAL A 71 -5.47 9.19 26.62
C VAL A 71 -5.88 7.79 26.15
N PRO A 72 -5.66 6.75 26.97
CA PRO A 72 -6.10 5.41 26.63
C PRO A 72 -7.62 5.30 26.76
N VAL A 73 -8.26 4.79 25.71
CA VAL A 73 -9.68 4.45 25.70
C VAL A 73 -9.86 3.08 26.34
N ALA A 74 -10.88 2.97 27.21
CA ALA A 74 -11.16 1.72 27.89
C ALA A 74 -11.54 0.62 26.88
N ALA A 75 -11.01 -0.57 27.09
CA ALA A 75 -11.14 -1.65 26.13
C ALA A 75 -12.60 -2.13 25.97
N GLY A 76 -13.15 -1.97 24.75
CA GLY A 76 -14.55 -2.27 24.42
C GLY A 76 -15.49 -1.07 24.52
N GLU A 77 -14.99 0.11 24.90
CA GLU A 77 -15.73 1.37 24.84
C GLU A 77 -15.45 2.08 23.51
N PRO A 78 -16.47 2.68 22.88
CA PRO A 78 -16.27 3.52 21.70
C PRO A 78 -15.57 4.83 22.08
N LEU A 79 -14.74 5.33 21.17
CA LEU A 79 -14.23 6.70 21.21
C LEU A 79 -15.14 7.59 20.37
N ASN A 80 -15.79 8.57 21.00
CA ASN A 80 -16.47 9.65 20.29
C ASN A 80 -15.44 10.73 19.92
N VAL A 81 -15.32 11.05 18.63
CA VAL A 81 -14.31 12.01 18.12
C VAL A 81 -14.90 13.37 17.76
N LYS A 82 -16.13 13.65 18.17
CA LYS A 82 -16.82 14.90 17.86
C LYS A 82 -15.98 16.12 18.24
N GLY A 83 -15.78 17.02 17.29
CA GLY A 83 -15.07 18.27 17.52
C GLY A 83 -13.55 18.10 17.63
N PHE A 84 -13.00 16.94 17.28
CA PHE A 84 -11.55 16.78 17.17
C PHE A 84 -11.06 17.62 16.00
N ALA A 85 -10.19 18.61 16.25
CA ALA A 85 -9.62 19.40 15.18
C ALA A 85 -8.57 18.57 14.41
N HIS A 86 -8.65 18.62 13.09
CA HIS A 86 -7.76 17.96 12.13
C HIS A 86 -7.47 18.87 10.94
N GLY A 87 -6.54 18.43 10.09
CA GLY A 87 -6.27 19.04 8.78
C GLY A 87 -4.80 19.35 8.53
N HIS A 88 -4.50 19.68 7.27
CA HIS A 88 -3.14 19.98 6.81
C HIS A 88 -2.51 21.20 7.47
N ALA A 89 -3.30 22.09 8.08
CA ALA A 89 -2.79 23.20 8.87
C ALA A 89 -1.87 22.75 10.02
N PHE A 90 -2.05 21.51 10.49
CA PHE A 90 -1.26 20.97 11.60
C PHE A 90 -0.06 20.12 11.16
N THR A 91 0.18 19.93 9.85
CA THR A 91 1.36 19.19 9.36
C THR A 91 2.63 20.04 9.34
N TYR A 92 2.50 21.35 9.51
CA TYR A 92 3.60 22.31 9.48
C TYR A 92 3.68 23.03 10.82
N SER A 93 4.88 23.36 11.28
CA SER A 93 5.04 24.45 12.22
C SER A 93 4.63 25.79 11.60
N ASP A 94 4.32 26.77 12.44
CA ASP A 94 4.04 28.14 11.98
C ASP A 94 5.20 28.71 11.14
N ASP A 95 6.44 28.41 11.52
CA ASP A 95 7.64 28.86 10.82
C ASP A 95 7.81 28.15 9.45
N GLU A 96 7.61 26.83 9.39
CA GLU A 96 7.67 26.07 8.14
C GLU A 96 6.57 26.52 7.17
N TRP A 97 5.34 26.70 7.66
CA TRP A 97 4.26 27.20 6.84
C TRP A 97 4.54 28.62 6.34
N ALA A 98 5.10 29.50 7.18
CA ALA A 98 5.48 30.85 6.77
C ALA A 98 6.54 30.84 5.65
N GLU A 99 7.51 29.91 5.72
CA GLU A 99 8.52 29.72 4.67
C GLU A 99 7.89 29.22 3.35
N VAL A 100 7.00 28.24 3.41
CA VAL A 100 6.29 27.74 2.22
C VAL A 100 5.41 28.85 1.62
N ALA A 101 4.62 29.51 2.46
CA ALA A 101 3.67 30.54 2.03
C ALA A 101 4.38 31.75 1.39
N CYS A 102 5.60 32.10 1.79
CA CYS A 102 6.34 33.22 1.20
C CYS A 102 6.81 32.95 -0.25
N GLN A 103 6.85 31.68 -0.67
CA GLN A 103 7.21 31.26 -2.03
C GLN A 103 5.99 31.18 -2.97
N LEU A 104 4.78 31.31 -2.43
CA LEU A 104 3.53 31.18 -3.17
C LEU A 104 2.88 32.55 -3.43
N SER A 105 2.00 32.63 -4.44
CA SER A 105 1.15 33.82 -4.61
C SER A 105 0.10 33.90 -3.49
N LYS A 106 -0.40 35.11 -3.20
CA LYS A 106 -1.47 35.30 -2.21
C LYS A 106 -2.72 34.50 -2.57
N GLU A 107 -3.05 34.44 -3.84
CA GLU A 107 -4.18 33.66 -4.36
C GLU A 107 -3.98 32.17 -4.07
N ARG A 108 -2.76 31.64 -4.27
CA ARG A 108 -2.47 30.23 -4.03
C ARG A 108 -2.49 29.88 -2.54
N VAL A 109 -1.94 30.75 -1.69
CA VAL A 109 -2.04 30.58 -0.23
C VAL A 109 -3.50 30.53 0.19
N ARG A 110 -4.32 31.45 -0.31
CA ARG A 110 -5.76 31.47 -0.02
C ARG A 110 -6.46 30.19 -0.46
N GLU A 111 -6.21 29.72 -1.69
CA GLU A 111 -6.77 28.46 -2.21
C GLU A 111 -6.44 27.27 -1.30
N ILE A 112 -5.21 27.18 -0.79
CA ILE A 112 -4.79 26.11 0.12
C ILE A 112 -5.50 26.26 1.47
N THR A 113 -5.49 27.47 2.06
CA THR A 113 -6.02 27.67 3.42
C THR A 113 -7.55 27.66 3.51
N GLU A 114 -8.24 27.86 2.38
CA GLU A 114 -9.70 27.77 2.29
C GLU A 114 -10.19 26.38 1.83
N ALA A 115 -9.26 25.46 1.54
CA ALA A 115 -9.61 24.09 1.17
C ALA A 115 -10.26 23.34 2.35
N PRO A 116 -11.25 22.46 2.12
CA PRO A 116 -11.98 21.76 3.19
C PRO A 116 -11.09 20.91 4.11
N ASP A 117 -9.97 20.42 3.60
CA ASP A 117 -8.99 19.58 4.29
C ASP A 117 -7.89 20.38 5.01
N TRP A 118 -7.85 21.71 4.86
CA TRP A 118 -6.86 22.55 5.52
C TRP A 118 -7.02 22.55 7.04
N ARG A 119 -8.22 22.88 7.52
CA ARG A 119 -8.57 22.80 8.95
C ARG A 119 -10.06 22.51 9.08
N PHE A 120 -10.40 21.45 9.79
CA PHE A 120 -11.77 21.01 10.01
C PHE A 120 -11.89 20.33 11.38
N GLU A 121 -13.13 20.10 11.80
CA GLU A 121 -13.45 19.30 12.98
C GLU A 121 -14.07 17.99 12.52
N LEU A 122 -13.74 16.89 13.21
CA LEU A 122 -14.41 15.61 12.97
C LEU A 122 -15.85 15.67 13.45
N ASP A 123 -16.71 15.00 12.67
CA ASP A 123 -18.13 14.86 12.94
C ASP A 123 -18.40 14.00 14.18
N ASP A 124 -19.66 13.96 14.60
CA ASP A 124 -20.13 13.17 15.74
C ASP A 124 -20.16 11.66 15.40
N ILE A 125 -18.98 11.05 15.39
CA ILE A 125 -18.82 9.62 15.14
C ILE A 125 -18.22 8.89 16.34
N ASP A 126 -18.72 7.68 16.57
CA ASP A 126 -18.16 6.73 17.52
C ASP A 126 -17.30 5.72 16.76
N ILE A 127 -16.09 5.50 17.26
CA ILE A 127 -15.12 4.54 16.70
C ILE A 127 -14.88 3.43 17.72
N LEU A 128 -15.10 2.19 17.31
CA LEU A 128 -14.88 1.01 18.16
C LEU A 128 -14.07 -0.05 17.40
N PRO A 129 -12.83 -0.35 17.84
CA PRO A 129 -12.09 -1.48 17.28
C PRO A 129 -12.77 -2.81 17.61
N GLY A 130 -12.80 -3.68 16.61
CA GLY A 130 -13.38 -5.02 16.64
C GLY A 130 -12.31 -6.10 16.57
N ALA A 131 -12.59 -7.13 15.75
CA ALA A 131 -11.71 -8.28 15.59
C ALA A 131 -10.39 -7.89 14.89
N VAL A 132 -9.32 -8.59 15.26
CA VAL A 132 -8.02 -8.46 14.59
C VAL A 132 -7.56 -9.79 14.02
N HIS A 133 -7.14 -9.76 12.76
CA HIS A 133 -6.50 -10.89 12.08
C HIS A 133 -5.08 -10.50 11.69
N ILE A 134 -4.10 -11.28 12.15
CA ILE A 134 -2.69 -11.12 11.75
C ILE A 134 -2.36 -12.29 10.83
N VAL A 135 -2.06 -11.99 9.58
CA VAL A 135 -1.88 -13.00 8.52
C VAL A 135 -0.58 -12.81 7.76
N SER A 136 -0.12 -13.86 7.09
CA SER A 136 0.91 -13.75 6.05
C SER A 136 0.33 -13.12 4.80
N GLU A 137 1.19 -12.60 3.92
CA GLU A 137 0.78 -12.09 2.60
C GLU A 137 0.06 -13.17 1.79
N GLU A 138 0.58 -14.40 1.77
CA GLU A 138 -0.04 -15.54 1.06
C GLU A 138 -1.48 -15.82 1.54
N ALA A 139 -1.73 -15.79 2.86
CA ALA A 139 -3.07 -16.00 3.39
C ALA A 139 -4.00 -14.82 3.09
N PHE A 140 -3.47 -13.59 3.05
CA PHE A 140 -4.23 -12.42 2.64
C PHE A 140 -4.62 -12.47 1.17
N GLU A 141 -3.71 -12.87 0.29
CA GLU A 141 -3.95 -13.08 -1.15
C GLU A 141 -5.03 -14.13 -1.41
N GLU A 142 -5.06 -15.21 -0.60
CA GLU A 142 -6.12 -16.22 -0.67
C GLU A 142 -7.50 -15.62 -0.35
N TRP A 143 -7.58 -14.70 0.62
CA TRP A 143 -8.82 -14.04 1.02
C TRP A 143 -9.24 -12.94 0.04
N TYR A 144 -8.27 -12.22 -0.52
CA TYR A 144 -8.48 -11.09 -1.43
C TYR A 144 -7.72 -11.27 -2.75
N PRO A 145 -8.24 -12.11 -3.67
CA PRO A 145 -7.66 -12.28 -4.99
C PRO A 145 -7.53 -10.94 -5.74
N GLY A 146 -6.32 -10.65 -6.21
CA GLY A 146 -5.95 -9.39 -6.86
C GLY A 146 -5.06 -8.47 -6.03
N TYR A 147 -4.70 -8.85 -4.80
CA TYR A 147 -3.68 -8.14 -4.03
C TYR A 147 -2.31 -8.11 -4.75
N ASP A 148 -1.90 -9.24 -5.35
CA ASP A 148 -0.70 -9.35 -6.19
C ASP A 148 -0.66 -8.31 -7.33
N ASP A 149 -1.81 -8.01 -7.93
CA ASP A 149 -1.91 -7.01 -9.00
C ASP A 149 -1.76 -5.58 -8.43
N ALA A 150 -2.28 -5.35 -7.22
CA ALA A 150 -2.19 -4.06 -6.52
C ALA A 150 -0.76 -3.76 -6.02
N THR A 151 0.00 -4.79 -5.64
CA THR A 151 1.39 -4.67 -5.16
C THR A 151 2.44 -4.87 -6.25
N ALA A 152 2.04 -4.99 -7.52
CA ALA A 152 2.94 -5.32 -8.64
C ALA A 152 4.13 -4.35 -8.80
N TYR A 153 4.03 -3.13 -8.26
CA TYR A 153 5.07 -2.10 -8.28
C TYR A 153 5.72 -1.84 -6.93
N ASP A 154 5.25 -2.51 -5.88
CA ASP A 154 5.79 -2.34 -4.53
C ASP A 154 7.09 -3.13 -4.35
N PRO A 155 7.96 -2.69 -3.42
CA PRO A 155 9.12 -3.48 -3.01
C PRO A 155 8.70 -4.87 -2.54
N SER A 156 9.27 -5.91 -3.16
CA SER A 156 9.09 -7.29 -2.69
C SER A 156 10.04 -7.58 -1.53
N TYR A 157 9.49 -8.00 -0.40
CA TYR A 157 10.23 -8.41 0.78
C TYR A 157 10.11 -9.93 1.00
N ALA A 158 10.96 -10.48 1.87
CA ALA A 158 10.88 -11.90 2.21
C ALA A 158 9.55 -12.15 2.95
N VAL A 159 8.80 -13.17 2.54
CA VAL A 159 7.43 -13.43 3.03
C VAL A 159 7.41 -13.64 4.56
N GLU A 160 8.47 -14.23 5.11
CA GLU A 160 8.64 -14.39 6.55
C GLU A 160 8.80 -13.05 7.31
N ASP A 161 9.17 -11.97 6.62
CA ASP A 161 9.46 -10.66 7.19
C ASP A 161 8.28 -9.68 7.12
N VAL A 162 7.13 -10.12 6.60
CA VAL A 162 5.93 -9.29 6.43
C VAL A 162 4.74 -9.93 7.15
N ARG A 163 3.96 -9.12 7.85
CA ARG A 163 2.62 -9.49 8.34
C ARG A 163 1.62 -8.41 7.98
N ILE A 164 0.43 -8.84 7.61
CA ILE A 164 -0.71 -7.94 7.40
C ILE A 164 -1.61 -8.05 8.63
N VAL A 165 -1.80 -6.92 9.31
CA VAL A 165 -2.68 -6.78 10.47
C VAL A 165 -3.98 -6.16 9.96
N LEU A 166 -5.05 -6.94 9.97
CA LEU A 166 -6.40 -6.53 9.60
C LEU A 166 -7.16 -6.19 10.87
N VAL A 167 -7.64 -4.96 10.97
CA VAL A 167 -8.41 -4.48 12.13
C VAL A 167 -9.80 -4.12 11.67
N ASP A 168 -10.81 -4.85 12.14
CA ASP A 168 -12.19 -4.43 11.99
C ASP A 168 -12.45 -3.21 12.88
N VAL A 169 -13.12 -2.19 12.36
CA VAL A 169 -13.47 -0.97 13.06
C VAL A 169 -14.92 -0.68 12.78
N SER A 170 -15.75 -0.70 13.83
CA SER A 170 -17.13 -0.26 13.77
C SER A 170 -17.18 1.25 13.95
N ILE A 171 -17.80 1.93 12.99
CA ILE A 171 -17.98 3.38 13.00
C ILE A 171 -19.49 3.66 12.95
N ALA A 172 -19.97 4.43 13.92
CA ALA A 172 -21.36 4.89 13.95
C ALA A 172 -21.40 6.40 13.80
N ASN A 173 -22.11 6.88 12.79
CA ASN A 173 -22.25 8.31 12.52
C ASN A 173 -23.57 8.84 13.11
N HIS A 174 -23.44 9.69 14.14
CA HIS A 174 -24.54 10.37 14.81
C HIS A 174 -24.72 11.83 14.36
N GLY A 175 -23.87 12.29 13.44
CA GLY A 175 -23.89 13.63 12.87
C GLY A 175 -24.93 13.79 11.76
N ASP A 176 -24.90 14.98 11.14
CA ASP A 176 -25.81 15.38 10.07
C ASP A 176 -25.16 15.34 8.67
N THR A 177 -23.85 15.03 8.60
CA THR A 177 -23.03 14.93 7.38
C THR A 177 -22.37 13.56 7.28
N ALA A 178 -22.02 13.14 6.06
CA ALA A 178 -21.26 11.92 5.86
C ALA A 178 -19.85 12.07 6.45
N ALA A 179 -19.40 11.07 7.20
CA ALA A 179 -18.09 11.02 7.82
C ALA A 179 -17.21 9.97 7.12
N ASP A 180 -15.91 10.00 7.38
CA ASP A 180 -14.94 9.03 6.86
C ASP A 180 -13.94 8.58 7.93
N ALA A 181 -13.24 7.47 7.65
CA ALA A 181 -12.39 6.77 8.61
C ALA A 181 -10.89 7.11 8.50
N ARG A 182 -10.53 8.21 7.83
CA ARG A 182 -9.16 8.44 7.30
C ARG A 182 -8.07 8.67 8.34
N TYR A 183 -8.42 8.90 9.61
CA TYR A 183 -7.47 9.31 10.66
C TYR A 183 -7.24 8.23 11.72
N LEU A 184 -7.11 6.98 11.26
CA LEU A 184 -6.87 5.81 12.10
C LEU A 184 -5.55 5.14 11.73
N TYR A 185 -4.71 4.93 12.74
CA TYR A 185 -3.36 4.40 12.58
C TYR A 185 -3.14 3.22 13.50
N LEU A 186 -2.30 2.27 13.11
CA LEU A 186 -1.86 1.20 14.00
C LEU A 186 -0.63 1.66 14.78
N THR A 187 -0.62 1.47 16.09
CA THR A 187 0.56 1.71 16.93
C THR A 187 0.89 0.50 17.79
N SER A 188 2.14 0.42 18.25
CA SER A 188 2.61 -0.65 19.13
C SER A 188 3.85 -0.22 19.89
N ALA A 189 3.93 -0.62 21.17
CA ALA A 189 5.16 -0.53 21.95
C ALA A 189 6.29 -1.45 21.43
N LYS A 190 5.97 -2.42 20.55
CA LYS A 190 6.96 -3.26 19.87
C LYS A 190 7.58 -2.58 18.66
N PHE A 191 7.02 -1.48 18.16
CA PHE A 191 7.66 -0.72 17.10
C PHE A 191 8.94 -0.05 17.61
N LYS A 192 9.96 0.00 16.76
CA LYS A 192 11.14 0.81 16.99
C LYS A 192 10.74 2.28 17.04
N ALA A 193 11.37 3.02 17.94
CA ALA A 193 11.14 4.45 18.05
C ALA A 193 11.51 5.15 16.72
N PRO A 194 10.65 6.03 16.20
CA PRO A 194 10.95 6.77 14.99
C PRO A 194 12.04 7.81 15.27
N ALA A 195 12.81 8.17 14.25
CA ALA A 195 13.93 9.09 14.38
C ALA A 195 13.51 10.49 14.86
N GLN A 196 12.33 10.94 14.44
CA GLN A 196 11.77 12.25 14.78
C GLN A 196 11.13 12.31 16.18
N GLY A 197 11.06 11.18 16.89
CA GLY A 197 10.33 11.07 18.16
C GLY A 197 8.82 10.95 17.96
N GLY A 198 8.05 10.95 19.05
CA GLY A 198 6.60 10.72 19.03
C GLY A 198 6.19 9.24 18.90
N PRO A 199 4.88 8.95 18.88
CA PRO A 199 4.36 7.60 18.66
C PRO A 199 4.75 7.05 17.27
N ALA A 200 5.20 5.80 17.22
CA ALA A 200 5.35 5.07 15.96
C ALA A 200 3.96 4.70 15.42
N ILE A 201 3.72 4.94 14.13
CA ILE A 201 2.42 4.68 13.49
C ILE A 201 2.57 3.99 12.14
N ALA A 202 1.71 3.01 11.86
CA ALA A 202 1.52 2.47 10.51
C ALA A 202 0.20 3.00 9.94
N TYR A 203 0.26 3.45 8.68
CA TYR A 203 -0.92 3.87 7.92
C TYR A 203 -1.65 2.64 7.38
N PRO A 204 -2.96 2.72 7.13
CA PRO A 204 -3.66 1.74 6.32
C PRO A 204 -2.94 1.57 4.97
N ALA A 205 -2.71 0.32 4.56
CA ALA A 205 -1.96 0.02 3.35
C ALA A 205 -2.86 0.13 2.11
N ASP A 206 -2.58 1.11 1.24
CA ASP A 206 -3.38 1.41 0.06
C ASP A 206 -3.62 0.21 -0.86
N ALA A 207 -2.58 -0.59 -1.15
CA ALA A 207 -2.72 -1.77 -2.00
C ALA A 207 -3.64 -2.83 -1.37
N ALA A 208 -3.57 -3.01 -0.05
CA ALA A 208 -4.46 -3.92 0.67
C ALA A 208 -5.89 -3.38 0.74
N LEU A 209 -6.08 -2.07 0.93
CA LEU A 209 -7.39 -1.43 0.84
C LEU A 209 -7.99 -1.60 -0.56
N GLN A 210 -7.21 -1.40 -1.62
CA GLN A 210 -7.63 -1.63 -3.01
C GLN A 210 -8.00 -3.10 -3.28
N ALA A 211 -7.32 -4.06 -2.65
CA ALA A 211 -7.69 -5.47 -2.75
C ALA A 211 -9.04 -5.76 -2.09
N ILE A 212 -9.31 -5.17 -0.91
CA ILE A 212 -10.53 -5.37 -0.13
C ILE A 212 -11.73 -4.64 -0.75
N TYR A 213 -11.57 -3.36 -1.08
CA TYR A 213 -12.67 -2.45 -1.45
C TYR A 213 -12.61 -1.92 -2.88
N GLY A 214 -11.48 -2.10 -3.57
CA GLY A 214 -11.27 -1.53 -4.89
C GLY A 214 -12.14 -2.18 -5.96
N VAL A 215 -12.45 -1.37 -6.98
CA VAL A 215 -13.17 -1.79 -8.18
C VAL A 215 -12.24 -1.73 -9.39
N PRO A 216 -12.43 -2.57 -10.42
CA PRO A 216 -11.65 -2.47 -11.65
C PRO A 216 -11.77 -1.07 -12.28
N ASP A 217 -10.65 -0.51 -12.71
CA ASP A 217 -10.59 0.78 -13.40
C ASP A 217 -10.02 0.58 -14.81
N ASP A 218 -10.76 0.97 -15.85
CA ASP A 218 -10.30 0.84 -17.23
C ASP A 218 -9.04 1.67 -17.54
N LYS A 219 -8.70 2.66 -16.71
CA LYS A 219 -7.55 3.54 -16.87
C LYS A 219 -6.34 3.12 -16.04
N ALA A 220 -6.52 2.23 -15.08
CA ALA A 220 -5.45 1.76 -14.19
C ALA A 220 -5.23 0.25 -14.38
N PRO A 221 -3.99 -0.25 -14.33
CA PRO A 221 -3.74 -1.68 -14.46
C PRO A 221 -4.17 -2.49 -13.21
N PHE A 222 -4.61 -1.82 -12.14
CA PHE A 222 -5.03 -2.38 -10.86
C PHE A 222 -6.39 -1.79 -10.42
N LYS A 223 -7.01 -2.39 -9.41
CA LYS A 223 -8.25 -1.87 -8.81
C LYS A 223 -8.00 -0.52 -8.15
N THR A 224 -8.91 0.43 -8.30
CA THR A 224 -8.85 1.72 -7.59
C THR A 224 -9.91 1.78 -6.51
N LEU A 225 -9.60 2.48 -5.41
CA LEU A 225 -10.59 2.75 -4.37
C LEU A 225 -11.62 3.73 -4.94
N PRO A 226 -12.92 3.38 -4.96
CA PRO A 226 -13.94 4.31 -5.41
C PRO A 226 -14.00 5.51 -4.45
N GLU A 227 -14.38 6.67 -4.98
CA GLU A 227 -14.64 7.84 -4.16
C GLU A 227 -15.73 7.51 -3.10
N GLY A 228 -15.46 7.87 -1.84
CA GLY A 228 -16.37 7.58 -0.72
C GLY A 228 -16.46 6.12 -0.32
N TRP A 229 -15.49 5.26 -0.68
CA TRP A 229 -15.46 3.85 -0.24
C TRP A 229 -15.60 3.68 1.27
N ASP A 230 -15.05 4.64 2.03
CA ASP A 230 -15.03 4.77 3.47
C ASP A 230 -16.06 5.76 4.04
N ALA A 231 -16.96 6.29 3.19
CA ALA A 231 -18.04 7.17 3.66
C ALA A 231 -19.04 6.39 4.54
N ILE A 232 -19.44 7.01 5.65
CA ILE A 232 -20.49 6.56 6.57
C ILE A 232 -21.56 7.66 6.61
N GLU A 233 -22.75 7.38 6.09
CA GLU A 233 -23.83 8.36 5.99
C GLU A 233 -24.42 8.71 7.37
N PRO A 234 -25.10 9.87 7.52
CA PRO A 234 -25.78 10.24 8.75
C PRO A 234 -26.74 9.15 9.28
N GLY A 235 -26.57 8.73 10.53
CA GLY A 235 -27.35 7.67 11.17
C GLY A 235 -26.95 6.25 10.76
N GLU A 236 -25.94 6.08 9.91
CA GLU A 236 -25.40 4.77 9.54
C GLU A 236 -24.43 4.24 10.62
N SER A 237 -24.39 2.92 10.75
CA SER A 237 -23.30 2.22 11.42
C SER A 237 -22.72 1.19 10.48
N ARG A 238 -21.40 1.26 10.26
CA ARG A 238 -20.68 0.42 9.30
C ARG A 238 -19.40 -0.11 9.94
N THR A 239 -19.08 -1.36 9.64
CA THR A 239 -17.77 -1.94 9.98
C THR A 239 -16.88 -1.92 8.74
N LEU A 240 -15.68 -1.38 8.90
CA LEU A 240 -14.61 -1.37 7.91
C LEU A 240 -13.45 -2.23 8.43
N THR A 241 -12.74 -2.90 7.55
CA THR A 241 -11.50 -3.63 7.86
C THR A 241 -10.34 -2.80 7.36
N LEU A 242 -9.52 -2.28 8.28
CA LEU A 242 -8.33 -1.50 7.96
C LEU A 242 -7.11 -2.42 7.94
N PRO A 243 -6.44 -2.58 6.78
CA PRO A 243 -5.23 -3.38 6.67
C PRO A 243 -3.99 -2.54 6.96
N PHE A 244 -3.08 -3.04 7.78
CA PHE A 244 -1.78 -2.43 8.07
C PHE A 244 -0.68 -3.44 7.75
N ILE A 245 0.38 -3.00 7.09
CA ILE A 245 1.55 -3.85 6.85
C ILE A 245 2.58 -3.58 7.95
N VAL A 246 3.04 -4.65 8.58
CA VAL A 246 4.09 -4.60 9.62
C VAL A 246 5.29 -5.40 9.13
N TYR A 247 6.45 -4.74 9.12
CA TYR A 247 7.68 -5.35 8.68
C TYR A 247 8.58 -5.82 9.84
N ARG A 248 9.39 -6.86 9.64
CA ARG A 248 10.26 -7.42 10.69
C ARG A 248 11.23 -6.37 11.24
N ASN A 249 11.86 -5.61 10.34
CA ASN A 249 12.87 -4.63 10.73
C ASN A 249 12.28 -3.37 11.40
N GLU A 250 10.96 -3.21 11.43
CA GLU A 250 10.29 -2.15 12.18
C GLU A 250 10.10 -2.50 13.66
N LEU A 251 10.23 -3.77 14.03
CA LEU A 251 9.99 -4.25 15.39
C LEU A 251 11.27 -4.28 16.23
N VAL A 252 11.09 -4.11 17.54
CA VAL A 252 12.13 -4.32 18.54
C VAL A 252 12.36 -5.83 18.71
N GLY A 253 13.45 -6.32 18.12
CA GLY A 253 13.86 -7.72 18.17
C GLY A 253 13.44 -8.51 16.94
N ARG A 254 14.38 -9.27 16.36
CA ARG A 254 14.18 -9.93 15.05
C ARG A 254 13.07 -10.97 15.05
N ASP A 255 12.86 -11.70 16.14
CA ASP A 255 11.86 -12.78 16.21
C ASP A 255 10.46 -12.27 16.62
N ALA A 256 10.29 -10.96 16.80
CA ALA A 256 9.04 -10.38 17.29
C ALA A 256 7.89 -10.59 16.31
N ILE A 257 8.16 -10.53 14.99
CA ILE A 257 7.14 -10.64 13.95
C ILE A 257 6.40 -11.98 13.97
N ASP A 258 7.10 -13.06 14.33
CA ASP A 258 6.55 -14.42 14.34
C ASP A 258 5.68 -14.70 15.57
N ARG A 259 5.63 -13.76 16.53
CA ARG A 259 4.90 -13.86 17.81
C ARG A 259 3.95 -12.70 18.03
N LEU A 260 3.60 -11.97 16.98
CA LEU A 260 2.63 -10.89 17.06
C LEU A 260 1.25 -11.44 17.41
N SER A 261 0.55 -10.70 18.23
CA SER A 261 -0.84 -10.94 18.63
C SER A 261 -1.61 -9.62 18.61
N ALA A 262 -2.94 -9.67 18.57
CA ALA A 262 -3.78 -8.47 18.59
C ALA A 262 -3.47 -7.55 19.78
N ALA A 263 -3.21 -8.14 20.95
CA ALA A 263 -2.88 -7.42 22.19
C ALA A 263 -1.54 -6.66 22.15
N ASP A 264 -0.71 -6.89 21.12
CA ASP A 264 0.52 -6.12 20.92
C ASP A 264 0.27 -4.76 20.28
N PHE A 265 -0.94 -4.53 19.77
CA PHE A 265 -1.29 -3.36 18.98
C PHE A 265 -2.43 -2.57 19.61
N GLU A 266 -2.45 -1.29 19.28
CA GLU A 266 -3.54 -0.37 19.56
C GLU A 266 -3.90 0.36 18.27
N LEU A 267 -5.18 0.71 18.12
CA LEU A 267 -5.60 1.68 17.12
C LEU A 267 -5.42 3.08 17.71
N LEU A 268 -4.87 3.99 16.93
CA LEU A 268 -4.53 5.35 17.34
C LEU A 268 -5.28 6.35 16.48
N THR A 269 -5.83 7.36 17.13
CA THR A 269 -6.21 8.63 16.49
C THR A 269 -5.73 9.78 17.36
N TYR A 270 -5.96 11.01 16.94
CA TYR A 270 -5.51 12.19 17.68
C TYR A 270 -6.50 13.33 17.54
N ARG A 271 -6.35 14.34 18.37
CA ARG A 271 -6.98 15.65 18.21
C ARG A 271 -5.87 16.68 18.16
N CYS A 272 -5.89 17.57 17.18
CA CYS A 272 -5.01 18.74 17.16
C CYS A 272 -5.56 19.85 18.07
N ASP A 273 -4.67 20.64 18.68
CA ASP A 273 -5.02 21.87 19.42
C ASP A 273 -5.92 21.70 20.67
N PRO A 274 -5.35 21.26 21.82
CA PRO A 274 -3.98 20.79 22.02
C PRO A 274 -3.81 19.34 21.55
N LEU A 275 -2.59 18.98 21.12
CA LEU A 275 -2.30 17.63 20.65
C LEU A 275 -2.57 16.59 21.75
N THR A 276 -3.60 15.79 21.52
CA THR A 276 -4.01 14.68 22.39
C THR A 276 -4.08 13.42 21.54
N VAL A 277 -3.36 12.38 21.92
CA VAL A 277 -3.33 11.08 21.25
C VAL A 277 -4.27 10.13 21.99
N TYR A 278 -5.19 9.51 21.26
CA TYR A 278 -6.12 8.54 21.80
C TYR A 278 -5.73 7.15 21.32
N THR A 279 -5.50 6.22 22.24
CA THR A 279 -5.18 4.82 21.91
C THR A 279 -6.34 3.92 22.31
N MET A 280 -6.71 3.01 21.43
CA MET A 280 -7.79 2.06 21.61
C MET A 280 -7.21 0.64 21.52
N PRO A 281 -7.20 -0.12 22.63
CA PRO A 281 -6.55 -1.42 22.66
C PRO A 281 -7.28 -2.45 21.80
N LEU A 282 -6.51 -3.27 21.07
CA LEU A 282 -7.02 -4.33 20.21
C LEU A 282 -7.07 -5.69 20.94
N ARG A 283 -7.95 -6.58 20.49
CA ARG A 283 -8.20 -7.89 21.13
C ARG A 283 -8.26 -9.04 20.13
#